data_AF-A0A178W855-F1
#
_entry.id   AF-A0A178W855-F1
#
_cell.length_a   1.000
_cell.length_b   1.000
_cell.length_c   1.000
_cell.angle_alpha   90.00
_cell.angle_beta   90.00
_cell.angle_gamma   90.00
#
_symmetry.space_group_name_H-M   'P 1'
#
loop_
_entity.id
_entity.type
_entity.pdbx_description
1 polymer ?
#
loop_
_entity_poly.entity_id
_entity_poly.type
_entity_poly.pdbx_seq_one_letter_code
_entity_poly.pdbx_strand_id
1 'polypeptide(L)'
;MSFASWEPPHGPYKSFRYPWALYVKVGGALRHCAIMVMALHGCILSEIQAAEDRRREFRNELQRVGIEGAKVLRYIGESLKKMEKLNPIEDILYEIHQAAEELQSKIDKKSYLLVNAKNWEIGNRPRVRDLTDEQKISNLDSDLSRILAHKSQSEATLRPPKNWDDVTTAANLSSATMLPYLQSRTMIHKQPSWPSRISITPGSMLQPPLGEPGKMYESASNLSLATFASLLIEFVARLENLVNAYDELSVKANFKEAVSE
;
A
#
# COMPACT_ATOMS: atom_id res chain seq x y z
N MET A 1 11.74 -19.66 -18.65
CA MET A 1 11.84 -21.14 -18.61
C MET A 1 11.18 -21.61 -17.33
N SER A 2 10.16 -22.46 -17.43
CA SER A 2 9.35 -22.91 -16.29
C SER A 2 10.03 -24.11 -15.62
N PHE A 3 10.41 -23.98 -14.34
CA PHE A 3 11.07 -25.04 -13.58
C PHE A 3 10.16 -26.24 -13.25
N ALA A 4 8.84 -26.14 -13.48
CA ALA A 4 7.89 -27.21 -13.13
C ALA A 4 7.69 -28.29 -14.19
N SER A 5 8.30 -28.20 -15.37
CA SER A 5 8.14 -29.23 -16.41
C SER A 5 8.81 -30.57 -16.09
N TRP A 6 9.67 -30.60 -15.07
CA TRP A 6 10.45 -31.79 -14.69
C TRP A 6 9.76 -32.67 -13.65
N GLU A 7 8.62 -32.26 -13.12
CA GLU A 7 7.96 -32.99 -12.04
C GLU A 7 7.28 -34.25 -12.58
N PRO A 8 7.68 -35.46 -12.12
CA PRO A 8 7.11 -36.70 -12.61
C PRO A 8 5.64 -36.82 -12.18
N PRO A 9 4.80 -37.56 -12.92
CA PRO A 9 3.42 -37.81 -12.53
C PRO A 9 3.35 -38.44 -11.14
N HIS A 10 2.53 -37.86 -10.26
CA HIS A 10 2.41 -38.33 -8.88
C HIS A 10 1.04 -37.96 -8.29
N GLY A 11 0.58 -38.74 -7.30
CA GLY A 11 -0.64 -38.44 -6.55
C GLY A 11 -1.86 -38.22 -7.48
N PRO A 12 -2.60 -37.12 -7.33
CA PRO A 12 -3.69 -36.75 -8.25
C PRO A 12 -3.21 -36.26 -9.63
N TYR A 13 -1.95 -35.84 -9.77
CA TYR A 13 -1.34 -35.32 -11.00
C TYR A 13 -0.77 -36.45 -11.86
N LYS A 14 -1.64 -37.37 -12.32
CA LYS A 14 -1.23 -38.65 -12.95
C LYS A 14 -0.86 -38.58 -14.44
N SER A 15 -0.94 -37.42 -15.08
CA SER A 15 -0.73 -37.28 -16.52
C SER A 15 0.69 -36.81 -16.87
N PHE A 16 1.37 -37.53 -17.76
CA PHE A 16 2.64 -37.08 -18.37
C PHE A 16 2.51 -35.76 -19.16
N ARG A 17 1.28 -35.34 -19.49
CA ARG A 17 1.01 -34.06 -20.19
C ARG A 17 0.30 -33.05 -19.28
N TYR A 18 0.54 -33.11 -17.97
CA TYR A 18 -0.06 -32.16 -17.04
C TYR A 18 0.35 -30.71 -17.40
N PRO A 19 -0.57 -29.73 -17.34
CA PRO A 19 -0.28 -28.34 -17.70
C PRO A 19 0.52 -27.60 -16.62
N TRP A 20 1.76 -28.05 -16.36
CA TRP A 20 2.65 -27.50 -15.32
C TRP A 20 2.86 -25.99 -15.38
N ALA A 21 2.83 -25.39 -16.58
CA ALA A 21 2.92 -23.94 -16.73
C ALA A 21 1.75 -23.20 -16.04
N LEU A 22 0.53 -23.75 -16.11
CA LEU A 22 -0.63 -23.19 -15.43
C LEU A 22 -0.60 -23.47 -13.93
N TYR A 23 -0.07 -24.61 -13.51
CA TYR A 23 0.16 -24.89 -12.09
C TYR A 23 1.10 -23.87 -11.45
N VAL A 24 2.21 -23.54 -12.13
CA VAL A 24 3.12 -22.47 -11.71
C VAL A 24 2.44 -21.10 -11.72
N LYS A 25 1.56 -20.83 -12.69
CA LYS A 25 0.76 -19.59 -12.75
C LYS A 25 -0.13 -19.45 -11.51
N VAL A 26 -0.85 -20.51 -11.13
CA VAL A 26 -1.66 -20.56 -9.89
C VAL A 26 -0.77 -20.32 -8.66
N GLY A 27 0.36 -21.03 -8.57
CA GLY A 27 1.32 -20.85 -7.47
C GLY A 27 1.87 -19.43 -7.39
N GLY A 28 2.12 -18.78 -8.52
CA GLY A 28 2.54 -17.38 -8.60
C GLY A 28 1.47 -16.41 -8.09
N ALA A 29 0.22 -16.57 -8.53
CA ALA A 29 -0.91 -15.77 -8.05
C ALA A 29 -1.13 -15.95 -6.53
N LEU A 30 -1.06 -17.20 -6.05
CA LEU A 30 -1.19 -17.52 -4.62
C LEU A 30 -0.06 -16.90 -3.79
N ARG A 31 1.18 -16.93 -4.29
CA ARG A 31 2.33 -16.29 -3.63
C ARG A 31 2.09 -14.79 -3.46
N HIS A 32 1.54 -14.11 -4.46
CA HIS A 32 1.19 -12.70 -4.35
C HIS A 32 0.11 -12.45 -3.30
N CYS A 33 -0.93 -13.30 -3.23
CA CYS A 33 -1.92 -13.24 -2.16
C CYS A 33 -1.27 -13.40 -0.77
N ALA A 34 -0.37 -14.36 -0.61
CA ALA A 34 0.34 -14.60 0.64
C ALA A 34 1.21 -13.41 1.09
N ILE A 35 1.87 -12.72 0.15
CA ILE A 35 2.65 -11.51 0.46
C ILE A 35 1.73 -10.41 1.00
N MET A 36 0.51 -10.25 0.46
CA MET A 36 -0.45 -9.28 0.98
C MET A 36 -0.89 -9.63 2.40
N VAL A 37 -1.21 -10.90 2.67
CA VAL A 37 -1.56 -11.37 4.02
C VAL A 37 -0.41 -11.14 5.01
N MET A 38 0.84 -11.39 4.60
CA MET A 38 2.01 -11.11 5.43
C MET A 38 2.19 -9.60 5.71
N ALA A 39 1.91 -8.74 4.72
CA ALA A 39 1.95 -7.30 4.91
C ALA A 39 0.85 -6.83 5.88
N LEU A 40 -0.38 -7.35 5.74
CA LEU A 40 -1.49 -7.10 6.68
C LEU A 40 -1.15 -7.57 8.10
N HIS A 41 -0.51 -8.73 8.24
CA HIS A 41 -0.03 -9.22 9.54
C HIS A 41 1.00 -8.26 10.16
N GLY A 42 1.95 -7.77 9.36
CA GLY A 42 2.91 -6.75 9.79
C GLY A 42 2.24 -5.45 10.23
N CYS A 43 1.19 -5.01 9.53
CA CYS A 43 0.41 -3.84 9.94
C CYS A 43 -0.28 -4.05 11.29
N ILE A 44 -0.79 -5.25 11.60
CA ILE A 44 -1.43 -5.55 12.90
C ILE A 44 -0.40 -5.55 14.04
N LEU A 45 0.83 -6.03 13.79
CA LEU A 45 1.90 -6.11 14.78
C LEU A 45 2.74 -4.82 14.91
N SER A 46 2.49 -3.82 14.06
CA SER A 46 3.22 -2.54 14.09
C SER A 46 3.06 -1.82 15.43
N GLU A 47 4.14 -1.20 15.93
CA GLU A 47 4.11 -0.35 17.13
C GLU A 47 3.30 0.94 16.89
N ILE A 48 3.30 1.44 15.66
CA ILE A 48 2.55 2.63 15.27
C ILE A 48 1.18 2.18 14.74
N GLN A 49 0.19 2.21 15.63
CA GLN A 49 -1.20 1.90 15.34
C GLN A 49 -2.07 3.16 15.31
N ALA A 50 -3.07 3.16 14.43
CA ALA A 50 -4.17 4.11 14.53
C ALA A 50 -4.85 4.02 15.91
N ALA A 51 -5.36 5.17 16.37
CA ALA A 51 -6.17 5.24 17.58
C ALA A 51 -7.35 4.24 17.50
N GLU A 52 -7.70 3.66 18.66
CA GLU A 52 -8.76 2.64 18.76
C GLU A 52 -10.08 3.11 18.15
N ASP A 53 -10.48 4.36 18.39
CA ASP A 53 -11.73 4.93 17.87
C ASP A 53 -11.77 4.91 16.34
N ARG A 54 -10.65 5.23 15.69
CA ARG A 54 -10.53 5.20 14.22
C ARG A 54 -10.54 3.76 13.71
N ARG A 55 -9.90 2.83 14.40
CA ARG A 55 -9.93 1.40 14.03
C ARG A 55 -11.34 0.82 14.18
N ARG A 56 -12.07 1.18 15.23
CA ARG A 56 -13.46 0.74 15.45
C ARG A 56 -14.40 1.18 14.34
N GLU A 57 -14.17 2.36 13.80
CA GLU A 57 -15.00 2.92 12.74
C GLU A 57 -15.02 2.08 11.45
N PHE A 58 -13.89 1.47 11.10
CA PHE A 58 -13.74 0.62 9.91
C PHE A 58 -13.73 -0.89 10.23
N ARG A 59 -13.88 -1.26 11.51
CA ARG A 59 -13.67 -2.63 11.99
C ARG A 59 -14.52 -3.65 11.23
N ASN A 60 -15.80 -3.35 11.05
CA ASN A 60 -16.75 -4.32 10.51
C ASN A 60 -16.46 -4.59 9.03
N GLU A 61 -16.21 -3.53 8.24
CA GLU A 61 -15.91 -3.61 6.82
C GLU A 61 -14.56 -4.31 6.59
N LEU A 62 -13.52 -3.94 7.36
CA LEU A 62 -12.22 -4.59 7.30
C LEU A 62 -12.30 -6.08 7.67
N GLN A 63 -13.06 -6.43 8.71
CA GLN A 63 -13.25 -7.82 9.11
C GLN A 63 -14.03 -8.61 8.06
N ARG A 64 -15.09 -8.03 7.48
CA ARG A 64 -15.89 -8.69 6.44
C ARG A 64 -15.02 -9.06 5.23
N VAL A 65 -14.26 -8.10 4.69
CA VAL A 65 -13.36 -8.39 3.55
C VAL A 65 -12.35 -9.47 3.89
N GLY A 66 -11.76 -9.43 5.09
CA GLY A 66 -10.84 -10.49 5.53
C GLY A 66 -11.48 -11.87 5.65
N ILE A 67 -12.71 -11.95 6.14
CA ILE A 67 -13.47 -13.20 6.27
C ILE A 67 -13.83 -13.76 4.89
N GLU A 68 -14.43 -12.94 4.02
CA GLU A 68 -14.83 -13.38 2.68
C GLU A 68 -13.62 -13.79 1.84
N GLY A 69 -12.51 -13.05 1.91
CA GLY A 69 -11.26 -13.46 1.23
C GLY A 69 -10.66 -14.75 1.77
N ALA A 70 -10.79 -15.03 3.07
CA ALA A 70 -10.38 -16.32 3.63
C ALA A 70 -11.28 -17.47 3.16
N LYS A 71 -12.59 -17.23 2.96
CA LYS A 71 -13.50 -18.24 2.38
C LYS A 71 -13.11 -18.59 0.94
N VAL A 72 -12.82 -17.59 0.11
CA VAL A 72 -12.37 -17.80 -1.28
C VAL A 72 -11.10 -18.65 -1.32
N LEU A 73 -10.08 -18.32 -0.51
CA LEU A 73 -8.84 -19.09 -0.45
C LEU A 73 -9.07 -20.54 0.02
N ARG A 74 -9.94 -20.75 1.01
CA ARG A 74 -10.29 -22.10 1.49
C ARG A 74 -11.00 -22.90 0.41
N TYR A 75 -11.98 -22.31 -0.24
CA TYR A 75 -12.73 -22.94 -1.32
C TYR A 75 -11.80 -23.39 -2.46
N ILE A 76 -10.94 -22.50 -2.97
CA ILE A 76 -9.96 -22.84 -4.00
C ILE A 76 -9.02 -23.96 -3.53
N GLY A 77 -8.57 -23.90 -2.27
CA GLY A 77 -7.69 -24.93 -1.71
C GLY A 77 -8.35 -26.31 -1.61
N GLU A 78 -9.62 -26.35 -1.22
CA GLU A 78 -10.41 -27.59 -1.16
C GLU A 78 -10.70 -28.15 -2.55
N SER A 79 -11.12 -27.30 -3.50
CA SER A 79 -11.34 -27.69 -4.89
C SER A 79 -10.05 -28.19 -5.55
N LEU A 80 -8.91 -27.53 -5.31
CA LEU A 80 -7.61 -28.01 -5.80
C LEU A 80 -7.23 -29.37 -5.20
N LYS A 81 -7.46 -29.56 -3.90
CA LYS A 81 -7.19 -30.84 -3.22
C LYS A 81 -8.04 -31.97 -3.78
N LYS A 82 -9.30 -31.70 -4.12
CA LYS A 82 -10.23 -32.67 -4.71
C LYS A 82 -10.08 -32.81 -6.23
N MET A 83 -9.31 -31.92 -6.89
CA MET A 83 -9.20 -31.80 -8.34
C MET A 83 -10.55 -31.53 -9.02
N GLU A 84 -11.31 -30.60 -8.45
CA GLU A 84 -12.65 -30.19 -8.89
C GLU A 84 -12.62 -28.86 -9.62
N LYS A 85 -13.46 -28.67 -10.64
CA LYS A 85 -13.67 -27.35 -11.26
C LYS A 85 -14.44 -26.42 -10.30
N LEU A 86 -14.36 -25.13 -10.55
CA LEU A 86 -15.25 -24.17 -9.88
C LEU A 86 -16.69 -24.41 -10.34
N ASN A 87 -17.66 -24.20 -9.45
CA ASN A 87 -19.06 -24.27 -9.81
C ASN A 87 -19.42 -23.11 -10.76
N PRO A 88 -19.88 -23.35 -12.00
CA PRO A 88 -20.19 -22.28 -12.95
C PRO A 88 -21.39 -21.42 -12.56
N ILE A 89 -22.21 -21.87 -11.61
CA ILE A 89 -23.40 -21.15 -11.14
C ILE A 89 -23.04 -20.19 -10.00
N GLU A 90 -22.05 -20.53 -9.19
CA GLU A 90 -21.70 -19.79 -7.97
C GLU A 90 -20.49 -18.89 -8.23
N ASP A 91 -20.73 -17.57 -8.25
CA ASP A 91 -19.65 -16.60 -8.28
C ASP A 91 -19.05 -16.45 -6.88
N ILE A 92 -17.96 -17.19 -6.64
CA ILE A 92 -17.23 -17.14 -5.37
C ILE A 92 -16.62 -15.75 -5.08
N LEU A 93 -16.48 -14.87 -6.08
CA LEU A 93 -15.95 -13.52 -5.90
C LEU A 93 -17.04 -12.50 -5.56
N TYR A 94 -18.32 -12.84 -5.70
CA TYR A 94 -19.42 -11.90 -5.49
C TYR A 94 -19.40 -11.28 -4.07
N GLU A 95 -19.37 -12.12 -3.04
CA GLU A 95 -19.41 -11.66 -1.64
C GLU A 95 -18.20 -10.81 -1.25
N ILE A 96 -17.01 -11.15 -1.76
CA ILE A 96 -15.79 -10.39 -1.46
C ILE A 96 -15.76 -9.06 -2.21
N HIS A 97 -16.22 -9.02 -3.46
CA HIS A 97 -16.36 -7.77 -4.21
C HIS A 97 -17.36 -6.84 -3.54
N GLN A 98 -18.52 -7.36 -3.12
CA GLN A 98 -19.50 -6.59 -2.36
C GLN A 98 -18.89 -6.05 -1.05
N ALA A 99 -18.17 -6.87 -0.29
CA ALA A 99 -17.51 -6.43 0.92
C ALA A 99 -16.44 -5.35 0.66
N ALA A 100 -15.71 -5.46 -0.46
CA ALA A 100 -14.69 -4.48 -0.86
C ALA A 100 -15.33 -3.13 -1.24
N GLU A 101 -16.43 -3.15 -1.97
CA GLU A 101 -17.21 -1.95 -2.33
C GLU A 101 -17.76 -1.25 -1.09
N GLU A 102 -18.28 -2.01 -0.11
CA GLU A 102 -18.73 -1.45 1.16
C GLU A 102 -17.58 -0.79 1.95
N LEU A 103 -16.42 -1.44 1.99
CA LEU A 103 -15.21 -0.87 2.60
C LEU A 103 -14.78 0.42 1.88
N GLN A 104 -14.74 0.41 0.55
CA GLN A 104 -14.42 1.57 -0.27
C GLN A 104 -15.40 2.72 0.01
N SER A 105 -16.71 2.45 0.00
CA SER A 105 -17.75 3.43 0.32
C SER A 105 -17.58 4.01 1.74
N LYS A 106 -17.21 3.17 2.71
CA LYS A 106 -16.95 3.62 4.08
C LYS A 106 -15.71 4.51 4.16
N ILE A 107 -14.64 4.16 3.44
CA ILE A 107 -13.42 4.98 3.32
C ILE A 107 -13.74 6.33 2.70
N ASP A 108 -14.52 6.38 1.62
CA ASP A 108 -14.87 7.64 0.96
C ASP A 108 -15.65 8.57 1.89
N LYS A 109 -16.67 8.03 2.58
CA LYS A 109 -17.49 8.77 3.55
C LYS A 109 -16.70 9.26 4.76
N LYS A 110 -15.67 8.52 5.18
CA LYS A 110 -14.90 8.78 6.40
C LYS A 110 -13.42 9.06 6.15
N SER A 111 -13.11 9.52 4.95
CA SER A 111 -11.74 9.82 4.49
C SER A 111 -11.04 10.86 5.39
N TYR A 112 -11.81 11.80 5.95
CA TYR A 112 -11.33 12.79 6.93
C TYR A 112 -10.75 12.18 8.22
N LEU A 113 -11.05 10.91 8.54
CA LEU A 113 -10.45 10.21 9.68
C LEU A 113 -9.08 9.62 9.34
N LEU A 114 -8.81 9.38 8.05
CA LEU A 114 -7.54 8.81 7.56
C LEU A 114 -6.54 9.90 7.14
N VAL A 115 -7.04 11.10 6.81
CA VAL A 115 -6.22 12.24 6.39
C VAL A 115 -6.31 13.36 7.41
N ASN A 116 -5.16 13.87 7.87
CA ASN A 116 -5.15 15.07 8.70
C ASN A 116 -5.34 16.31 7.82
N ALA A 117 -6.60 16.66 7.52
CA ALA A 117 -6.94 17.78 6.63
C ALA A 117 -6.25 19.10 7.03
N LYS A 118 -6.01 19.33 8.34
CA LYS A 118 -5.32 20.52 8.85
C LYS A 118 -3.86 20.65 8.38
N ASN A 119 -3.21 19.54 8.05
CA ASN A 119 -1.83 19.52 7.57
C ASN A 119 -1.71 19.63 6.04
N TRP A 120 -2.83 19.48 5.31
CA TRP A 120 -2.90 19.58 3.84
C TRP A 120 -3.46 20.91 3.35
N GLU A 121 -3.81 21.83 4.26
CA GLU A 121 -4.08 23.24 3.92
C GLU A 121 -2.78 23.87 3.37
N ILE A 122 -2.59 23.80 2.05
CA ILE A 122 -1.56 24.55 1.32
C ILE A 122 -1.96 26.02 1.37
N GLY A 123 -1.50 26.69 2.41
CA GLY A 123 -1.80 28.08 2.69
C GLY A 123 -1.64 28.32 4.18
N ASN A 124 -0.46 28.80 4.56
CA ASN A 124 -0.19 29.31 5.91
C ASN A 124 -1.42 30.06 6.44
N ARG A 125 -2.07 29.54 7.49
CA ARG A 125 -2.84 30.44 8.35
C ARG A 125 -1.81 31.41 8.93
N PRO A 126 -1.92 32.73 8.72
CA PRO A 126 -1.13 33.64 9.53
C PRO A 126 -1.51 33.32 10.98
N ARG A 127 -0.49 33.10 11.82
CA ARG A 127 -0.69 33.08 13.28
C ARG A 127 -1.15 34.47 13.70
N VAL A 128 -2.42 34.77 13.49
CA VAL A 128 -3.04 35.98 14.01
C VAL A 128 -3.24 35.69 15.49
N ARG A 129 -2.31 36.22 16.28
CA ARG A 129 -2.49 36.54 17.69
C ARG A 129 -3.87 37.12 17.90
N ASP A 130 -4.54 36.59 18.94
CA ASP A 130 -5.65 37.15 19.70
C ASP A 130 -6.62 38.08 18.97
N LEU A 131 -7.90 37.70 18.93
CA LEU A 131 -9.04 38.54 19.32
C LEU A 131 -10.37 37.75 19.17
N THR A 132 -10.94 37.44 20.34
CA THR A 132 -12.37 37.28 20.69
C THR A 132 -13.33 36.50 19.78
N ASP A 133 -13.84 35.42 20.37
CA ASP A 133 -15.03 34.65 19.97
C ASP A 133 -16.27 35.55 19.81
N GLU A 134 -17.02 35.36 18.71
CA GLU A 134 -18.50 35.33 18.65
C GLU A 134 -19.09 35.43 17.22
N GLN A 135 -18.31 35.71 16.17
CA GLN A 135 -18.86 35.91 14.80
C GLN A 135 -18.65 34.75 13.80
N LYS A 136 -18.20 33.56 14.24
CA LYS A 136 -17.78 32.48 13.31
C LYS A 136 -18.84 31.48 12.85
N ILE A 137 -20.07 31.54 13.37
CA ILE A 137 -21.05 30.46 13.12
C ILE A 137 -21.86 30.66 11.82
N SER A 138 -21.95 31.89 11.28
CA SER A 138 -22.82 32.15 10.11
C SER A 138 -22.16 31.92 8.73
N ASN A 139 -20.84 31.80 8.65
CA ASN A 139 -20.13 31.81 7.36
C ASN A 139 -19.62 30.43 6.90
N LEU A 140 -19.75 29.40 7.74
CA LEU A 140 -19.18 28.08 7.45
C LEU A 140 -19.83 27.38 6.24
N ASP A 141 -21.14 27.60 6.04
CA ASP A 141 -21.92 26.93 4.99
C ASP A 141 -21.69 27.56 3.60
N SER A 142 -21.47 28.88 3.57
CA SER A 142 -21.13 29.62 2.33
C SER A 142 -19.73 29.27 1.82
N ASP A 143 -18.77 29.09 2.74
CA ASP A 143 -17.39 28.74 2.40
C ASP A 143 -17.26 27.28 1.91
N LEU A 144 -18.05 26.35 2.45
CA LEU A 144 -18.03 24.95 2.02
C LEU A 144 -18.54 24.77 0.58
N SER A 145 -19.57 25.55 0.21
CA SER A 145 -20.10 25.61 -1.16
C SER A 145 -19.09 26.22 -2.15
N ARG A 146 -18.24 27.15 -1.70
CA ARG A 146 -17.14 27.70 -2.51
C ARG A 146 -16.00 26.70 -2.66
N ILE A 147 -15.60 26.01 -1.58
CA ILE A 147 -14.50 25.04 -1.58
C ILE A 147 -14.78 23.86 -2.53
N LEU A 148 -16.03 23.39 -2.59
CA LEU A 148 -16.45 22.32 -3.50
C LEU A 148 -16.49 22.73 -4.98
N ALA A 149 -16.44 24.04 -5.29
CA ALA A 149 -16.47 24.55 -6.67
C ALA A 149 -15.08 24.64 -7.33
N HIS A 150 -14.00 24.38 -6.60
CA HIS A 150 -12.64 24.42 -7.14
C HIS A 150 -12.27 23.06 -7.76
N LYS A 151 -12.39 22.93 -9.08
CA LYS A 151 -11.83 21.81 -9.85
C LYS A 151 -10.32 21.69 -9.57
N SER A 152 -9.91 20.55 -9.01
CA SER A 152 -8.52 20.14 -8.86
C SER A 152 -7.83 20.02 -10.22
N GLN A 153 -6.87 20.89 -10.52
CA GLN A 153 -5.94 20.75 -11.64
C GLN A 153 -4.55 20.40 -11.10
N SER A 154 -4.35 19.12 -10.80
CA SER A 154 -3.03 18.60 -10.42
C SER A 154 -2.30 18.09 -11.65
N GLU A 155 -1.73 19.00 -12.45
CA GLU A 155 -0.67 18.67 -13.40
C GLU A 155 0.67 19.13 -12.82
N ALA A 156 1.38 18.22 -12.15
CA ALA A 156 2.73 18.48 -11.68
C ALA A 156 3.70 18.37 -12.86
N THR A 157 3.94 19.48 -13.58
CA THR A 157 5.04 19.55 -14.56
C THR A 157 6.36 19.62 -13.79
N LEU A 158 7.04 18.48 -13.65
CA LEU A 158 8.43 18.43 -13.18
C LEU A 158 9.33 19.06 -14.25
N ARG A 159 9.72 20.33 -14.06
CA ARG A 159 10.81 20.94 -14.85
C ARG A 159 12.15 20.62 -14.16
N PRO A 160 13.08 19.90 -14.81
CA PRO A 160 14.43 19.73 -14.28
C PRO A 160 15.14 21.09 -14.26
N PRO A 161 15.95 21.42 -13.25
CA PRO A 161 16.77 22.63 -13.27
C PRO A 161 17.80 22.53 -14.40
N LYS A 162 17.68 23.40 -15.41
CA LYS A 162 18.71 23.65 -16.42
C LYS A 162 19.61 24.77 -15.92
N ASN A 163 20.73 24.42 -15.30
CA ASN A 163 22.02 25.13 -15.44
C ASN A 163 23.04 24.55 -14.44
N TRP A 164 24.00 23.78 -14.95
CA TRP A 164 25.31 23.59 -14.30
C TRP A 164 26.47 23.76 -15.29
N ASP A 165 26.21 24.40 -16.43
CA ASP A 165 27.25 24.72 -17.40
C ASP A 165 27.37 26.25 -17.51
N ASP A 166 28.60 26.72 -17.31
CA ASP A 166 29.14 28.05 -17.59
C ASP A 166 28.65 29.19 -16.65
N VAL A 167 29.49 29.94 -15.95
CA VAL A 167 30.72 30.68 -16.31
C VAL A 167 31.39 31.04 -14.95
N THR A 168 32.70 31.02 -14.70
CA THR A 168 33.65 31.99 -15.25
C THR A 168 35.11 31.55 -15.04
N THR A 169 35.84 31.61 -16.14
CA THR A 169 37.27 31.47 -16.35
C THR A 169 38.08 32.55 -15.62
N ALA A 170 39.20 32.17 -14.99
CA ALA A 170 40.36 33.04 -14.83
C ALA A 170 41.65 32.20 -14.74
N ALA A 171 42.35 32.14 -15.89
CA ALA A 171 43.79 32.01 -16.11
C ALA A 171 44.60 30.96 -15.32
N ASN A 172 45.19 29.99 -16.03
CA ASN A 172 46.62 30.05 -16.38
C ASN A 172 47.10 28.88 -17.27
N LEU A 173 47.59 29.27 -18.44
CA LEU A 173 48.75 28.82 -19.22
C LEU A 173 49.45 27.47 -18.89
N SER A 174 49.62 26.70 -19.99
CA SER A 174 50.68 25.70 -20.31
C SER A 174 50.41 24.19 -20.16
N SER A 175 50.18 23.58 -21.32
CA SER A 175 50.96 22.48 -21.94
C SER A 175 51.09 21.10 -21.28
N ALA A 176 50.63 20.12 -22.07
CA ALA A 176 51.33 18.89 -22.46
C ALA A 176 51.14 17.57 -21.64
N THR A 177 50.44 16.64 -22.30
CA THR A 177 50.72 15.20 -22.47
C THR A 177 50.52 14.16 -21.34
N MET A 178 49.96 13.02 -21.78
CA MET A 178 50.04 11.64 -21.27
C MET A 178 49.15 11.21 -20.08
N LEU A 179 48.24 10.26 -20.38
CA LEU A 179 47.72 9.25 -19.44
C LEU A 179 48.88 8.32 -19.03
N PRO A 180 48.94 7.75 -17.79
CA PRO A 180 47.98 6.71 -17.39
C PRO A 180 47.64 6.60 -15.87
N TYR A 181 46.55 5.87 -15.60
CA TYR A 181 46.31 5.00 -14.43
C TYR A 181 46.81 5.50 -13.05
N LEU A 182 45.90 6.01 -12.22
CA LEU A 182 45.98 5.79 -10.77
C LEU A 182 44.61 5.88 -10.09
N GLN A 183 44.31 4.80 -9.37
CA GLN A 183 43.22 4.53 -8.46
C GLN A 183 42.89 5.73 -7.53
N SER A 184 41.68 6.27 -7.63
CA SER A 184 41.17 7.29 -6.70
C SER A 184 39.89 6.81 -6.02
N ARG A 185 40.12 6.21 -4.84
CA ARG A 185 39.29 6.16 -3.64
C ARG A 185 38.00 7.00 -3.73
N THR A 186 36.86 6.34 -3.92
CA THR A 186 35.55 6.98 -3.74
C THR A 186 35.36 7.36 -2.28
N MET A 187 35.49 8.65 -1.99
CA MET A 187 35.01 9.23 -0.73
C MET A 187 33.48 9.09 -0.74
N ILE A 188 32.96 8.11 0.01
CA ILE A 188 31.53 7.96 0.25
C ILE A 188 31.06 9.25 0.92
N HIS A 189 30.33 10.07 0.18
CA HIS A 189 29.62 11.20 0.75
C HIS A 189 28.63 10.64 1.77
N LYS A 190 28.85 10.91 3.06
CA LYS A 190 27.92 10.54 4.12
C LYS A 190 26.55 11.12 3.77
N GLN A 191 25.59 10.24 3.49
CA GLN A 191 24.17 10.56 3.58
C GLN A 191 23.94 11.21 4.95
N PRO A 192 23.17 12.30 5.06
CA PRO A 192 22.79 12.82 6.36
C PRO A 192 22.07 11.71 7.11
N SER A 193 22.70 11.23 8.18
CA SER A 193 22.11 10.24 9.07
C SER A 193 20.76 10.75 9.56
N TRP A 194 19.76 9.87 9.58
CA TRP A 194 18.51 10.11 10.29
C TRP A 194 18.78 10.76 11.65
N PRO A 195 17.93 11.70 12.11
CA PRO A 195 18.12 12.38 13.38
C PRO A 195 18.28 11.32 14.47
N SER A 196 19.50 11.27 15.00
CA SER A 196 19.88 10.29 15.99
C SER A 196 19.00 10.50 17.22
N ARG A 197 18.54 9.37 17.76
CA ARG A 197 17.70 9.25 18.94
C ARG A 197 18.09 10.27 20.00
N ILE A 198 17.07 10.93 20.53
CA ILE A 198 17.09 11.87 21.65
C ILE A 198 18.02 11.32 22.74
N SER A 199 19.16 11.97 22.94
CA SER A 199 20.06 11.66 24.05
C SER A 199 19.42 12.15 25.34
N ILE A 200 19.00 11.23 26.21
CA ILE A 200 18.59 11.56 27.57
C ILE A 200 19.88 11.79 28.38
N THR A 201 20.38 13.03 28.38
CA THR A 201 21.37 13.49 29.36
C THR A 201 20.62 14.09 30.55
N PRO A 202 20.74 13.55 31.77
CA PRO A 202 20.11 14.13 32.95
C PRO A 202 20.89 15.40 33.32
N GLY A 203 20.30 16.57 33.07
CA GLY A 203 20.84 17.85 33.55
C GLY A 203 20.83 19.04 32.56
N SER A 204 20.46 18.85 31.30
CA SER A 204 20.32 19.98 30.36
C SER A 204 18.88 20.51 30.38
N MET A 205 18.68 21.72 30.92
CA MET A 205 17.42 22.48 30.85
C MET A 205 17.14 22.98 29.42
N LEU A 206 17.01 22.06 28.47
CA LEU A 206 16.36 22.29 27.20
C LEU A 206 15.18 21.33 27.14
N GLN A 207 14.06 21.84 27.64
CA GLN A 207 12.75 21.23 27.49
C GLN A 207 12.58 20.88 26.01
N PRO A 208 12.27 19.62 25.64
CA PRO A 208 11.87 19.34 24.27
C PRO A 208 10.70 20.26 23.93
N PRO A 209 10.52 20.69 22.65
CA PRO A 209 9.33 21.44 22.30
C PRO A 209 8.16 20.60 22.81
N LEU A 210 7.33 21.22 23.65
CA LEU A 210 6.18 20.62 24.31
C LEU A 210 5.08 20.33 23.25
N GLY A 211 5.44 19.55 22.23
CA GLY A 211 4.49 18.86 21.37
C GLY A 211 4.04 17.66 22.16
N GLU A 212 2.74 17.60 22.48
CA GLU A 212 2.15 16.44 23.12
C GLU A 212 2.62 15.16 22.42
N PRO A 213 3.06 14.13 23.15
CA PRO A 213 3.52 12.87 22.57
C PRO A 213 2.49 12.23 21.61
N GLY A 214 1.19 12.57 21.78
CA GLY A 214 0.11 12.16 20.88
C GLY A 214 0.14 12.76 19.47
N LYS A 215 0.76 13.94 19.26
CA LYS A 215 0.82 14.59 17.94
C LYS A 215 1.96 14.07 17.05
N MET A 216 3.00 13.48 17.65
CA MET A 216 4.23 13.14 16.92
C MET A 216 4.02 12.00 15.90
N TYR A 217 3.05 11.12 16.15
CA TYR A 217 2.74 9.98 15.28
C TYR A 217 1.34 10.00 14.68
N GLU A 218 0.56 11.08 14.85
CA GLU A 218 -0.83 11.10 14.37
C GLU A 218 -0.94 10.86 12.86
N SER A 219 -0.05 11.48 12.07
CA SER A 219 -0.08 11.29 10.61
C SER A 219 0.37 9.88 10.23
N ALA A 220 1.38 9.33 10.92
CA ALA A 220 1.88 7.98 10.68
C ALA A 220 0.88 6.90 11.11
N SER A 221 0.14 7.13 12.20
CA SER A 221 -0.88 6.22 12.71
C SER A 221 -2.12 6.18 11.83
N ASN A 222 -2.58 7.31 11.30
CA ASN A 222 -3.68 7.32 10.34
C ASN A 222 -3.28 6.67 9.02
N LEU A 223 -2.05 6.94 8.56
CA LEU A 223 -1.50 6.32 7.36
C LEU A 223 -1.37 4.81 7.52
N SER A 224 -1.06 4.28 8.72
CA SER A 224 -0.99 2.83 8.93
C SER A 224 -2.35 2.16 8.76
N LEU A 225 -3.44 2.77 9.23
CA LEU A 225 -4.80 2.28 8.99
C LEU A 225 -5.21 2.39 7.51
N ALA A 226 -4.88 3.50 6.85
CA ALA A 226 -5.13 3.66 5.41
C ALA A 226 -4.36 2.62 4.58
N THR A 227 -3.10 2.34 4.96
CA THR A 227 -2.26 1.32 4.35
C THR A 227 -2.85 -0.06 4.55
N PHE A 228 -3.31 -0.39 5.76
CA PHE A 228 -3.98 -1.65 6.04
C PHE A 228 -5.22 -1.84 5.16
N ALA A 229 -6.07 -0.83 5.05
CA ALA A 229 -7.26 -0.88 4.20
C ALA A 229 -6.89 -1.03 2.71
N SER A 230 -5.90 -0.29 2.23
CA SER A 230 -5.42 -0.37 0.85
C SER A 230 -4.83 -1.75 0.52
N LEU A 231 -4.05 -2.34 1.43
CA LEU A 231 -3.52 -3.70 1.27
C LEU A 231 -4.62 -4.74 1.21
N LEU A 232 -5.71 -4.53 1.95
CA LEU A 232 -6.86 -5.43 1.95
C LEU A 232 -7.64 -5.35 0.64
N ILE A 233 -7.84 -4.16 0.08
CA ILE A 233 -8.45 -3.97 -1.25
C ILE A 233 -7.55 -4.56 -2.35
N GLU A 234 -6.23 -4.34 -2.26
CA GLU A 234 -5.27 -4.96 -3.18
C GLU A 234 -5.32 -6.50 -3.10
N PHE A 235 -5.46 -7.06 -1.89
CA PHE A 235 -5.64 -8.51 -1.71
C PHE A 235 -6.88 -9.04 -2.44
N VAL A 236 -8.01 -8.31 -2.43
CA VAL A 236 -9.21 -8.66 -3.21
C VAL A 236 -8.89 -8.75 -4.70
N ALA A 237 -8.22 -7.73 -5.26
CA ALA A 237 -7.80 -7.74 -6.67
C ALA A 237 -6.83 -8.89 -7.00
N ARG A 238 -5.98 -9.32 -6.06
CA ARG A 238 -5.11 -10.50 -6.24
C ARG A 238 -5.87 -11.82 -6.19
N LEU A 239 -6.97 -11.90 -5.44
CA LEU A 239 -7.81 -13.10 -5.43
C LEU A 239 -8.48 -13.36 -6.76
N GLU A 240 -8.93 -12.30 -7.46
CA GLU A 240 -9.47 -12.44 -8.82
C GLU A 240 -8.44 -13.09 -9.77
N ASN A 241 -7.19 -12.64 -9.70
CA ASN A 241 -6.10 -13.23 -10.49
C ASN A 241 -5.86 -14.72 -10.15
N LEU A 242 -6.00 -15.09 -8.87
CA LEU A 242 -5.87 -16.47 -8.42
C LEU A 242 -7.03 -17.35 -8.92
N VAL A 243 -8.27 -16.86 -8.81
CA VAL A 243 -9.48 -17.55 -9.30
C VAL A 243 -9.37 -17.80 -10.81
N ASN A 244 -9.00 -16.77 -11.58
CA ASN A 244 -8.85 -16.89 -13.03
C ASN A 244 -7.74 -17.87 -13.42
N ALA A 245 -6.60 -17.85 -12.72
CA ALA A 245 -5.51 -18.80 -12.98
C ALA A 245 -5.91 -20.24 -12.63
N TYR A 246 -6.68 -20.41 -11.55
CA TYR A 246 -7.17 -21.71 -11.11
C TYR A 246 -8.21 -22.28 -12.07
N ASP A 247 -9.15 -21.46 -12.53
CA ASP A 247 -10.17 -21.86 -13.50
C ASP A 247 -9.53 -22.36 -14.80
N GLU A 248 -8.57 -21.59 -15.34
CA GLU A 248 -7.80 -21.98 -16.53
C GLU A 248 -7.05 -23.31 -16.34
N LEU A 249 -6.45 -23.52 -15.16
CA LEU A 249 -5.80 -24.79 -14.81
C LEU A 249 -6.82 -25.93 -14.76
N SER A 250 -7.96 -25.73 -14.10
CA SER A 250 -8.97 -26.77 -13.89
C SER A 250 -9.54 -27.29 -15.21
N VAL A 251 -9.78 -26.38 -16.17
CA VAL A 251 -10.25 -26.72 -17.51
C VAL A 251 -9.18 -27.48 -18.28
N LYS A 252 -7.94 -26.98 -18.33
CA LYS A 252 -6.86 -27.58 -19.13
C LYS A 252 -6.35 -28.90 -18.56
N ALA A 253 -6.42 -29.06 -17.24
CA ALA A 253 -6.03 -30.29 -16.55
C ALA A 253 -7.17 -31.33 -16.48
N ASN A 254 -8.34 -31.04 -17.04
CA ASN A 254 -9.54 -31.90 -17.01
C ASN A 254 -9.92 -32.31 -15.58
N PHE A 255 -10.04 -31.34 -14.69
CA PHE A 255 -10.59 -31.55 -13.34
C PHE A 255 -12.03 -32.06 -13.44
N LYS A 256 -12.47 -32.84 -12.44
CA LYS A 256 -13.85 -33.35 -12.42
C LYS A 256 -14.82 -32.20 -12.08
N GLU A 257 -16.08 -32.32 -12.48
CA GLU A 257 -17.10 -31.33 -12.11
C GLU A 257 -17.28 -31.29 -10.59
N ALA A 258 -17.57 -30.10 -10.04
CA ALA A 258 -17.95 -29.98 -8.64
C ALA A 258 -19.24 -30.75 -8.39
N VAL A 259 -19.24 -31.65 -7.42
CA VAL A 259 -20.47 -32.33 -7.00
C VAL A 259 -21.28 -31.30 -6.21
N SER A 260 -22.44 -30.90 -6.74
CA SER A 260 -23.42 -30.13 -5.98
C SER A 260 -23.91 -30.98 -4.81
N GLU A 261 -23.42 -30.71 -3.61
CA GLU A 261 -24.03 -31.20 -2.36
C GLU A 261 -25.33 -30.45 -2.06
#